data_AF-A0A7J8T5Z4-F1
#
_entry.id   AF-A0A7J8T5Z4-F1
#
_cell.length_a   1.000
_cell.length_b   1.000
_cell.length_c   1.000
_cell.angle_alpha   90.00
_cell.angle_beta   90.00
_cell.angle_gamma   90.00
#
_symmetry.space_group_name_H-M   'P 1'
#
loop_
_entity.id
_entity.type
_entity.pdbx_description
1 polymer ?
#
loop_
_entity_poly.entity_id
_entity_poly.type
_entity_poly.pdbx_seq_one_letter_code
_entity_poly.pdbx_strand_id
1 'polypeptide(L)' 'MKELIEVPVERKQKNASPMPYHGWVGPCNQVSLLYEGFGLGDASNYDSVKSFAQLMWPDGHPRFW' A
#
# COMPACT_ATOMS: atom_id res chain seq x y z
N MET A 1 0.78 3.16 -10.04
CA MET A 1 0.08 3.99 -9.02
C MET A 1 -1.44 3.85 -9.14
N LYS A 2 -2.01 3.90 -10.35
CA LYS A 2 -3.45 3.67 -10.58
C LYS A 2 -3.91 2.30 -10.05
N GLU A 3 -3.07 1.29 -10.23
CA GLU A 3 -3.27 -0.09 -9.77
C GLU A 3 -3.47 -0.15 -8.25
N LEU A 4 -2.76 0.69 -7.49
CA LEU A 4 -2.87 0.72 -6.03
C LEU A 4 -4.21 1.32 -5.59
N ILE A 5 -4.74 2.29 -6.32
CA ILE A 5 -6.04 2.91 -6.02
C ILE A 5 -7.18 1.90 -6.26
N GLU A 6 -7.03 1.00 -7.23
CA GLU A 6 -8.01 -0.04 -7.57
C GLU A 6 -8.04 -1.21 -6.55
N VAL A 7 -7.03 -1.34 -5.69
CA VAL A 7 -7.01 -2.38 -4.64
C VAL A 7 -8.17 -2.15 -3.64
N PRO A 8 -8.88 -3.20 -3.20
CA PRO A 8 -9.91 -3.07 -2.17
C PRO A 8 -9.39 -2.43 -0.88
N VAL A 9 -10.18 -1.55 -0.27
CA VAL A 9 -9.79 -0.78 0.93
C VAL A 9 -9.39 -1.69 2.09
N GLU A 10 -10.09 -2.81 2.27
CA GLU A 10 -9.82 -3.80 3.33
C GLU A 10 -8.42 -4.40 3.19
N ARG A 11 -7.88 -4.46 1.97
CA ARG A 11 -6.55 -4.97 1.68
C ARG A 11 -5.51 -3.86 1.83
N LYS A 12 -5.80 -2.65 1.36
CA LYS A 12 -4.94 -1.48 1.55
C LYS A 12 -4.67 -1.22 3.04
N GLN A 13 -5.69 -1.32 3.87
CA GLN A 13 -5.61 -1.20 5.34
C GLN A 13 -4.66 -2.21 6.00
N LYS A 14 -4.41 -3.37 5.36
CA LYS A 14 -3.44 -4.35 5.86
C LYS A 14 -1.99 -3.90 5.67
N ASN A 15 -1.73 -2.89 4.82
CA ASN A 15 -0.44 -2.23 4.78
C ASN A 15 -0.31 -1.31 6.00
N ALA A 16 -0.20 -1.90 7.19
CA ALA A 16 0.01 -1.19 8.43
C ALA A 16 1.51 -1.17 8.75
N SER A 17 1.99 -0.04 9.26
CA SER A 17 3.37 0.08 9.73
C SER A 17 3.36 0.62 11.16
N PRO A 18 4.22 0.11 12.05
CA PRO A 18 4.41 0.68 13.38
C PRO A 18 5.02 2.09 13.30
N MET A 19 5.65 2.44 12.18
CA MET A 19 6.15 3.78 11.92
C MET A 19 5.02 4.67 11.39
N PRO A 20 4.79 5.86 11.99
CA PRO A 20 3.80 6.81 11.50
C PRO A 20 3.99 7.09 10.01
N TYR A 21 2.89 7.13 9.26
CA TYR A 21 2.86 7.42 7.82
C TYR A 21 3.57 6.42 6.88
N HIS A 22 4.11 5.31 7.41
CA HIS A 22 4.80 4.30 6.60
C HIS A 22 3.90 3.11 6.19
N GLY A 23 2.58 3.27 6.32
CA GLY A 23 1.57 2.32 5.87
C GLY A 23 0.59 2.97 4.88
N TRP A 24 -0.58 2.37 4.70
CA TRP A 24 -1.68 3.00 3.99
C TRP A 24 -2.26 4.14 4.82
N VAL A 25 -2.37 5.30 4.18
CA VAL A 25 -3.01 6.50 4.73
C VAL A 25 -4.20 6.79 3.84
N GLY A 26 -5.39 6.45 4.31
CA GLY A 26 -6.63 6.72 3.59
C GLY A 26 -7.20 8.12 3.84
N PRO A 27 -8.32 8.43 3.17
CA PRO A 27 -9.07 9.66 3.41
C PRO A 27 -9.49 9.78 4.88
N CYS A 28 -9.00 10.81 5.58
CA CYS A 28 -9.39 11.09 6.95
C CYS A 28 -9.30 12.59 7.27
N ASN A 29 -10.08 13.05 8.26
CA ASN A 29 -10.09 14.46 8.67
C ASN A 29 -8.74 14.96 9.19
N GLN A 30 -7.87 14.06 9.64
CA GLN A 30 -6.55 14.40 10.21
C GLN A 30 -5.50 14.71 9.12
N VAL A 31 -5.69 14.18 7.90
CA VAL A 31 -4.75 14.36 6.79
C VAL A 31 -5.43 15.12 5.66
N SER A 32 -6.44 14.52 5.03
CA SER A 32 -7.34 15.14 4.04
C SER A 32 -8.37 14.09 3.59
N LEU A 33 -9.61 14.54 3.29
CA LEU A 33 -10.65 13.68 2.70
C LEU A 33 -10.40 13.34 1.23
N LEU A 34 -9.45 14.02 0.58
CA LEU A 34 -9.11 13.81 -0.84
C LEU A 34 -7.76 13.11 -1.02
N TYR A 35 -7.12 12.72 0.07
CA TYR A 35 -5.79 12.14 0.05
C TYR A 35 -5.84 10.64 0.31
N GLU A 36 -5.08 9.90 -0.49
CA GLU A 36 -4.73 8.52 -0.25
C GLU A 36 -3.23 8.33 -0.54
N GLY A 37 -2.54 7.62 0.34
CA GLY A 37 -1.10 7.38 0.23
C GLY A 37 -0.69 6.01 0.72
N PHE A 38 0.47 5.56 0.27
CA PHE A 38 1.10 4.30 0.70
C PHE A 38 2.54 4.57 1.07
N GLY A 39 2.91 4.20 2.28
CA GLY A 39 4.30 4.02 2.68
C GLY A 39 4.74 2.58 2.46
N LEU A 40 5.99 2.43 2.04
CA LEU A 40 6.72 1.15 2.05
C LEU A 40 8.07 1.40 2.71
N GLY A 41 8.28 0.79 3.87
CA GLY A 41 9.58 0.78 4.54
C GLY A 41 10.58 -0.11 3.80
N ASP A 42 11.86 0.25 3.86
CA ASP A 42 12.95 -0.54 3.28
C ASP A 42 12.71 -0.92 1.81
N ALA A 43 12.30 0.05 1.00
CA ALA A 43 11.95 -0.17 -0.41
C ALA A 43 13.13 -0.62 -1.29
N SER A 44 14.37 -0.53 -0.78
CA SER A 44 15.57 -1.08 -1.43
C SER A 44 15.72 -2.60 -1.20
N ASN A 45 14.99 -3.17 -0.25
CA ASN A 45 15.02 -4.58 0.07
C ASN A 45 13.97 -5.34 -0.75
N TYR A 46 14.43 -6.35 -1.47
CA TYR A 46 13.60 -7.19 -2.33
C TYR A 46 12.46 -7.87 -1.57
N ASP A 47 12.72 -8.39 -0.36
CA ASP A 47 11.71 -9.11 0.42
C ASP A 47 10.61 -8.17 0.93
N SER A 48 10.97 -6.93 1.27
CA SER A 48 10.02 -5.87 1.64
C SER A 48 9.10 -5.51 0.48
N VAL A 49 9.68 -5.29 -0.71
CA VAL A 49 8.91 -5.00 -1.94
C VAL A 49 8.03 -6.19 -2.34
N LYS A 50 8.57 -7.41 -2.27
CA LYS A 50 7.84 -8.63 -2.61
C LYS A 50 6.65 -8.85 -1.67
N SER A 51 6.84 -8.69 -0.37
CA SER A 51 5.79 -8.85 0.64
C SER A 51 4.67 -7.82 0.42
N PHE A 52 5.03 -6.57 0.12
CA PHE A 52 4.06 -5.54 -0.24
C PHE A 52 3.29 -5.88 -1.52
N ALA A 53 3.98 -6.32 -2.57
CA ALA A 53 3.35 -6.69 -3.83
C ALA A 53 2.38 -7.88 -3.66
N GLN A 54 2.79 -8.91 -2.91
CA GLN A 54 1.94 -10.07 -2.58
C GLN A 54 0.73 -9.67 -1.72
N LEU A 55 0.89 -8.70 -0.83
CA LEU A 55 -0.22 -8.19 -0.03
C LEU A 55 -1.27 -7.50 -0.90
N MET A 56 -0.85 -6.67 -1.87
CA MET A 56 -1.74 -5.93 -2.76
C MET A 56 -2.37 -6.83 -3.83
N TRP A 57 -1.56 -7.74 -4.38
CA TRP A 57 -1.91 -8.64 -5.46
C TRP A 57 -1.42 -10.06 -5.13
N PRO A 58 -2.18 -10.84 -4.35
CA PRO A 58 -1.79 -12.20 -3.96
C PRO A 58 -1.79 -13.15 -5.16
N ASP A 59 -2.75 -12.98 -6.06
CA ASP A 59 -2.83 -13.65 -7.36
C ASP A 59 -2.06 -12.87 -8.43
N GLY A 60 -1.09 -12.05 -7.99
CA GLY A 60 -0.40 -10.96 -8.66
C GLY A 60 -1.17 -10.20 -9.72
N HIS A 61 -0.42 -9.58 -10.63
CA HIS A 61 -0.95 -8.47 -11.41
C HIS A 61 -0.35 -8.46 -12.82
N PRO A 62 -1.18 -8.44 -13.88
CA PRO A 62 -0.73 -8.62 -15.27
C PRO A 62 0.32 -7.62 -15.76
N ARG A 63 0.41 -6.43 -15.14
CA ARG A 63 1.41 -5.40 -15.49
C ARG A 63 2.78 -5.60 -14.83
N PHE A 64 2.90 -6.48 -13.84
CA PHE A 64 4.10 -6.67 -13.03
C PHE A 64 4.72 -8.07 -13.18
N TRP A 65 4.24 -8.85 -14.14
CA TRP A 65 4.65 -10.20 -14.47
C TRP A 65 4.99 -10.30 -15.94
#